data_AF-A0A956CFQ5-F1
#
_entry.id   AF-A0A956CFQ5-F1
#
_cell.length_a   1.000
_cell.length_b   1.000
_cell.length_c   1.000
_cell.angle_alpha   90.00
_cell.angle_beta   90.00
_cell.angle_gamma   90.00
#
_symmetry.space_group_name_H-M   'P 1'
#
loop_
_entity.id
_entity.type
_entity.pdbx_description
1 polymer ?
#
loop_
_entity_poly.entity_id
_entity_poly.type
_entity_poly.pdbx_seq_one_letter_code
_entity_poly.pdbx_strand_id
1 'polypeptide(L)'
;MRLSGENPSVRLAILALLFTVGCSKESTPGKPAHAKEPEAPAASAPPPAASVSAKPAASAPKPQKDGPLTIETDAGVVPAAKAQRILHVGDSMVPLVGNYLRPILQADGRKYYIDSVVSSSTLSWSNKRLLQDAMYKYDPDVILISLGSNELFDPTPERRVPAIKQIVEDTRGRPCLWIGPPAWKQDTGFLELLKKNLGHCRYFDSTKLNLPRMADGRHPDWTGGYRWASAVWKALGGTEPVPTGNPRPEP
;
A
#
# COMPACT_ATOMS: atom_id res chain seq x y z
N MET A 1 3.97 -61.49 20.15
CA MET A 1 2.85 -60.56 19.89
C MET A 1 3.48 -59.16 19.82
N ARG A 2 3.82 -58.59 18.65
CA ARG A 2 2.96 -57.94 17.62
C ARG A 2 2.02 -56.91 18.29
N LEU A 3 2.01 -55.60 17.99
CA LEU A 3 2.12 -54.92 16.69
C LEU A 3 2.70 -53.48 16.76
N SER A 4 3.43 -53.13 15.69
CA SER A 4 3.71 -51.80 15.14
C SER A 4 2.46 -50.97 14.83
N GLY A 5 2.61 -49.64 14.81
CA GLY A 5 1.67 -48.70 14.21
C GLY A 5 2.36 -47.43 13.71
N GLU A 6 3.02 -47.50 12.57
CA GLU A 6 3.39 -46.34 11.74
C GLU A 6 2.23 -46.02 10.79
N ASN A 7 1.93 -44.72 10.61
CA ASN A 7 0.89 -44.23 9.71
C ASN A 7 1.51 -43.56 8.45
N PRO A 8 0.89 -43.71 7.25
CA PRO A 8 1.63 -43.71 5.99
C PRO A 8 1.67 -42.37 5.26
N SER A 9 2.65 -42.32 4.34
CA SER A 9 2.90 -41.32 3.31
C SER A 9 1.67 -40.94 2.48
N VAL A 10 1.43 -39.63 2.35
CA VAL A 10 0.49 -39.04 1.38
C VAL A 10 1.16 -39.00 0.02
N ARG A 11 0.63 -39.77 -0.94
CA ARG A 11 1.08 -39.77 -2.34
C ARG A 11 0.37 -38.66 -3.12
N LEU A 12 1.17 -37.85 -3.80
CA LEU A 12 0.79 -36.81 -4.75
C LEU A 12 0.29 -37.46 -6.05
N ALA A 13 -0.97 -37.21 -6.44
CA ALA A 13 -1.51 -37.62 -7.73
C ALA A 13 -1.50 -36.42 -8.68
N ILE A 14 -0.64 -36.47 -9.70
CA ILE A 14 -0.61 -35.55 -10.84
C ILE A 14 -1.55 -36.12 -11.91
N LEU A 15 -2.64 -35.43 -12.22
CA LEU A 15 -3.54 -35.78 -13.32
C LEU A 15 -3.16 -34.94 -14.55
N ALA A 16 -2.54 -35.57 -15.54
CA ALA A 16 -2.27 -34.99 -16.85
C ALA A 16 -3.49 -35.20 -17.76
N LEU A 17 -4.11 -34.10 -18.21
CA LEU A 17 -5.12 -34.14 -19.28
C LEU A 17 -4.43 -34.19 -20.64
N LEU A 18 -4.62 -35.30 -21.35
CA LEU A 18 -4.26 -35.47 -22.76
C LEU A 18 -5.30 -34.76 -23.65
N PHE A 19 -4.86 -33.80 -24.45
CA PHE A 19 -5.63 -33.23 -25.56
C PHE A 19 -5.51 -34.13 -26.78
N THR A 20 -6.63 -34.63 -27.29
CA THR A 20 -6.70 -35.30 -28.60
C THR A 20 -6.88 -34.25 -29.69
N VAL A 21 -5.97 -34.28 -30.67
CA VAL A 21 -6.01 -33.49 -31.91
C VAL A 21 -6.88 -34.23 -32.92
N GLY A 22 -7.98 -33.60 -33.34
CA GLY A 22 -8.79 -34.05 -34.48
C GLY A 22 -8.66 -33.07 -35.64
N CYS A 23 -7.93 -33.47 -36.69
CA CYS A 23 -7.93 -32.77 -37.98
C CYS A 23 -9.18 -33.15 -38.78
N SER A 24 -9.89 -32.15 -39.32
CA SER A 24 -10.74 -32.34 -40.51
C SER A 24 -10.80 -31.08 -41.38
N LYS A 25 -10.21 -31.26 -42.56
CA LYS A 25 -10.25 -30.59 -43.86
C LYS A 25 -11.09 -29.32 -44.07
N GLU A 26 -10.41 -28.32 -44.63
CA GLU A 26 -10.93 -27.13 -45.31
C GLU A 26 -11.80 -27.46 -46.53
N SER A 27 -12.82 -26.62 -46.73
CA SER A 27 -13.38 -26.29 -48.05
C SER A 27 -13.73 -24.79 -48.07
N THR A 28 -13.35 -24.12 -49.16
CA THR A 28 -13.64 -22.71 -49.49
C THR A 28 -14.32 -22.66 -50.87
N PRO A 29 -14.87 -21.52 -51.32
CA PRO A 29 -15.87 -20.66 -50.68
C PRO A 29 -17.04 -20.35 -51.66
N GLY A 30 -18.22 -20.00 -51.12
CA GLY A 30 -19.35 -19.48 -51.91
C GLY A 30 -19.97 -18.26 -51.24
N LYS A 31 -19.94 -17.11 -51.92
CA LYS A 31 -20.78 -15.92 -51.68
C LYS A 31 -21.83 -15.88 -52.81
N PRO A 32 -22.96 -15.15 -52.75
CA PRO A 32 -23.46 -14.26 -51.69
C PRO A 32 -24.98 -14.36 -51.41
N ALA A 33 -25.48 -13.75 -50.33
CA ALA A 33 -26.79 -13.09 -50.30
C ALA A 33 -26.90 -12.16 -49.09
N HIS A 34 -27.35 -10.92 -49.33
CA HIS A 34 -27.72 -9.93 -48.32
C HIS A 34 -28.87 -10.45 -47.45
N ALA A 35 -28.66 -10.47 -46.13
CA ALA A 35 -29.72 -10.54 -45.15
C ALA A 35 -29.70 -9.26 -44.31
N LYS A 36 -30.87 -8.64 -44.18
CA LYS A 36 -31.17 -7.44 -43.40
C LYS A 36 -30.75 -7.60 -41.94
N GLU A 37 -30.07 -6.58 -41.43
CA GLU A 37 -29.81 -6.35 -40.01
C GLU A 37 -31.12 -6.04 -39.27
N PRO A 38 -31.42 -6.69 -38.13
CA PRO A 38 -32.53 -6.29 -37.29
C PRO A 38 -32.15 -5.10 -36.41
N GLU A 39 -32.99 -4.07 -36.49
CA GLU A 39 -32.96 -2.81 -35.76
C GLU A 39 -33.01 -3.04 -34.23
N ALA A 40 -32.03 -2.49 -33.50
CA ALA A 40 -31.97 -2.56 -32.04
C ALA A 40 -33.00 -1.61 -31.40
N PRO A 41 -33.73 -2.01 -30.34
CA PRO A 41 -34.67 -1.13 -29.67
C PRO A 41 -33.93 -0.07 -28.82
N ALA A 42 -34.47 1.15 -28.87
CA ALA A 42 -33.97 2.36 -28.25
C ALA A 42 -33.73 2.22 -26.73
N ALA A 43 -32.59 2.75 -26.29
CA ALA A 43 -32.21 2.83 -24.88
C ALA A 43 -33.13 3.80 -24.12
N SER A 44 -33.75 3.31 -23.04
CA SER A 44 -34.43 4.10 -22.03
C SER A 44 -33.41 4.90 -21.21
N ALA A 45 -33.67 6.20 -21.02
CA ALA A 45 -32.82 7.11 -20.26
C ALA A 45 -32.78 6.77 -18.76
N PRO A 46 -31.64 6.98 -18.07
CA PRO A 46 -31.53 6.74 -16.64
C PRO A 46 -32.28 7.80 -15.80
N PRO A 47 -32.78 7.45 -14.60
CA PRO A 47 -33.47 8.37 -13.72
C PRO A 47 -32.52 9.46 -13.17
N PRO A 48 -33.05 10.65 -12.80
CA PRO A 48 -32.22 11.77 -12.37
C PRO A 48 -31.53 11.47 -11.03
N ALA A 49 -30.23 11.74 -10.99
CA ALA A 49 -29.41 11.62 -9.80
C ALA A 49 -29.92 12.55 -8.69
N ALA A 50 -30.23 11.97 -7.54
CA ALA A 50 -30.45 12.72 -6.32
C ALA A 50 -29.14 13.45 -5.94
N SER A 51 -29.22 14.78 -5.87
CA SER A 51 -28.12 15.63 -5.41
C SER A 51 -27.80 15.33 -3.94
N VAL A 52 -26.73 14.58 -3.71
CA VAL A 52 -26.02 14.61 -2.43
C VAL A 52 -25.19 15.88 -2.40
N SER A 53 -25.62 16.86 -1.60
CA SER A 53 -24.83 18.05 -1.30
C SER A 53 -23.45 17.65 -0.80
N ALA A 54 -22.44 17.84 -1.63
CA ALA A 54 -21.05 17.68 -1.24
C ALA A 54 -20.71 18.74 -0.18
N LYS A 55 -20.30 18.29 1.00
CA LYS A 55 -19.61 19.13 1.99
C LYS A 55 -18.45 19.83 1.28
N PRO A 56 -18.22 21.15 1.48
CA PRO A 56 -17.10 21.84 0.83
C PRO A 56 -15.80 21.09 1.11
N ALA A 57 -15.03 20.81 0.05
CA ALA A 57 -13.69 20.27 0.19
C ALA A 57 -12.89 21.23 1.07
N ALA A 58 -12.57 20.79 2.29
CA ALA A 58 -11.62 21.49 3.13
C ALA A 58 -10.36 21.70 2.28
N SER A 59 -9.88 22.94 2.20
CA SER A 59 -8.67 23.25 1.46
C SER A 59 -7.55 22.32 1.93
N ALA A 60 -6.96 21.57 1.00
CA ALA A 60 -5.91 20.62 1.32
C ALA A 60 -4.85 21.30 2.21
N PRO A 61 -4.43 20.68 3.34
CA PRO A 61 -3.45 21.28 4.23
C PRO A 61 -2.19 21.65 3.46
N LYS A 62 -1.69 22.88 3.64
CA LYS A 62 -0.38 23.28 3.10
C LYS A 62 0.70 22.34 3.68
N PRO A 63 1.74 21.94 2.90
CA PRO A 63 2.76 21.02 3.38
C PRO A 63 3.50 21.62 4.59
N GLN A 64 3.23 21.12 5.78
CA GLN A 64 3.94 21.52 6.99
C GLN A 64 5.31 20.85 6.98
N LYS A 65 6.39 21.63 6.84
CA LYS A 65 7.75 21.08 6.76
C LYS A 65 8.27 20.64 8.14
N ASP A 66 7.92 21.36 9.20
CA ASP A 66 8.47 21.18 10.54
C ASP A 66 7.44 20.73 11.59
N GLY A 67 7.88 19.96 12.58
CA GLY A 67 7.03 19.46 13.68
C GLY A 67 6.32 18.13 13.39
N PRO A 68 5.45 17.64 14.30
CA PRO A 68 4.69 16.42 14.10
C PRO A 68 3.64 16.58 12.99
N LEU A 69 3.27 15.48 12.33
CA LEU A 69 2.13 15.49 11.40
C LEU A 69 0.87 15.74 12.23
N THR A 70 -0.04 16.55 11.71
CA THR A 70 -1.30 16.88 12.37
C THR A 70 -2.50 16.46 11.53
N ILE A 71 -3.64 16.29 12.20
CA ILE A 71 -4.94 16.08 11.59
C ILE A 71 -5.93 17.12 12.11
N GLU A 72 -6.96 17.41 11.33
CA GLU A 72 -8.10 18.21 11.78
C GLU A 72 -9.18 17.31 12.38
N THR A 73 -9.72 17.72 13.51
CA THR A 73 -10.82 17.04 14.21
C THR A 73 -11.84 18.08 14.69
N ASP A 74 -13.01 17.64 15.17
CA ASP A 74 -14.00 18.54 15.78
C ASP A 74 -13.44 19.28 17.01
N ALA A 75 -12.43 18.71 17.67
CA ALA A 75 -11.72 19.32 18.81
C ALA A 75 -10.56 20.24 18.39
N GLY A 76 -10.37 20.47 17.08
CA GLY A 76 -9.29 21.26 16.51
C GLY A 76 -8.15 20.43 15.91
N VAL A 77 -7.02 21.09 15.67
CA VAL A 77 -5.81 20.48 15.10
C VAL A 77 -5.05 19.71 16.17
N VAL A 78 -4.85 18.41 15.96
CA VAL A 78 -4.15 17.52 16.90
C VAL A 78 -3.04 16.74 16.21
N PRO A 79 -2.04 16.22 16.93
CA PRO A 79 -1.06 15.31 16.34
C PRO A 79 -1.71 14.07 15.72
N ALA A 80 -1.19 13.62 14.58
CA ALA A 80 -1.64 12.43 13.87
C ALA A 80 -1.54 11.14 14.69
N ALA A 81 -0.67 11.12 15.71
CA ALA A 81 -0.60 10.09 16.73
C ALA A 81 -1.93 9.86 17.48
N LYS A 82 -2.85 10.84 17.46
CA LYS A 82 -4.18 10.79 18.08
C LYS A 82 -5.31 10.45 17.10
N ALA A 83 -5.00 10.13 15.84
CA ALA A 83 -5.99 9.73 14.84
C ALA A 83 -6.81 8.51 15.30
N GLN A 84 -8.07 8.44 14.88
CA GLN A 84 -8.96 7.32 15.22
C GLN A 84 -8.80 6.15 14.26
N ARG A 85 -8.55 6.44 12.98
CA ARG A 85 -8.36 5.46 11.92
C ARG A 85 -7.07 5.77 11.16
N ILE A 86 -6.10 4.88 11.30
CA ILE A 86 -4.80 4.99 10.63
C ILE A 86 -4.68 3.84 9.63
N LEU A 87 -4.36 4.18 8.40
CA LEU A 87 -4.02 3.21 7.35
C LEU A 87 -2.53 3.28 7.06
N HIS A 88 -1.82 2.16 7.10
CA HIS A 88 -0.44 2.05 6.67
C HIS A 88 -0.32 1.12 5.47
N VAL A 89 0.04 1.70 4.33
CA VAL A 89 0.19 1.00 3.05
C VAL A 89 1.65 0.91 2.61
N GLY A 90 1.97 -0.09 1.79
CA GLY A 90 3.25 -0.10 1.09
C GLY A 90 3.84 -1.47 0.79
N ASP A 91 5.17 -1.51 0.74
CA ASP A 91 5.96 -2.69 0.40
C ASP A 91 6.30 -3.56 1.63
N SER A 92 7.26 -4.48 1.49
CA SER A 92 7.69 -5.38 2.57
C SER A 92 8.27 -4.67 3.80
N MET A 93 8.54 -3.37 3.72
CA MET A 93 9.01 -2.58 4.85
C MET A 93 7.89 -2.23 5.84
N VAL A 94 6.61 -2.23 5.41
CA VAL A 94 5.48 -1.84 6.25
C VAL A 94 5.41 -2.63 7.56
N PRO A 95 5.49 -3.98 7.58
CA PRO A 95 5.39 -4.73 8.83
C PRO A 95 6.53 -4.43 9.82
N LEU A 96 7.72 -4.04 9.33
CA LEU A 96 8.90 -3.75 10.16
C LEU A 96 8.71 -2.50 11.03
N VAL A 97 7.90 -1.55 10.57
CA VAL A 97 7.48 -0.37 11.34
C VAL A 97 6.14 -0.65 12.02
N GLY A 98 5.18 -1.15 11.25
CA GLY A 98 3.79 -1.23 11.66
C GLY A 98 3.54 -2.17 12.82
N ASN A 99 4.29 -3.28 12.94
CA ASN A 99 4.09 -4.21 14.05
C ASN A 99 4.44 -3.58 15.41
N TYR A 100 5.43 -2.69 15.45
CA TYR A 100 5.77 -1.94 16.66
C TYR A 100 4.78 -0.81 16.98
N LEU A 101 4.23 -0.15 15.95
CA LEU A 101 3.23 0.91 16.16
C LEU A 101 1.85 0.37 16.57
N ARG A 102 1.52 -0.86 16.14
CA ARG A 102 0.19 -1.48 16.34
C ARG A 102 -0.33 -1.40 17.79
N PRO A 103 0.40 -1.86 18.82
CA PRO A 103 -0.12 -1.82 20.20
C PRO A 103 -0.48 -0.41 20.68
N ILE A 104 0.27 0.62 20.27
CA ILE A 104 0.01 2.00 20.69
C ILE A 104 -1.11 2.64 19.85
N LEU A 105 -1.13 2.38 18.54
CA LEU A 105 -2.13 2.94 17.63
C LEU A 105 -3.50 2.26 17.77
N GLN A 106 -3.57 1.06 18.33
CA GLN A 106 -4.82 0.36 18.64
C GLN A 106 -5.28 0.56 20.09
N ALA A 107 -4.48 1.22 20.93
CA ALA A 107 -4.90 1.56 22.28
C ALA A 107 -6.15 2.47 22.25
N ASP A 108 -6.97 2.37 23.30
CA ASP A 108 -8.18 3.16 23.48
C ASP A 108 -9.22 3.00 22.36
N GLY A 109 -9.27 1.82 21.74
CA GLY A 109 -10.29 1.46 20.74
C GLY A 109 -10.03 1.98 19.32
N ARG A 110 -8.93 2.71 19.12
CA ARG A 110 -8.48 3.20 17.80
C ARG A 110 -8.21 2.07 16.82
N LYS A 111 -8.28 2.38 15.54
CA LYS A 111 -8.11 1.42 14.45
C LYS A 111 -6.83 1.69 13.69
N TYR A 112 -6.02 0.64 13.56
CA TYR A 112 -4.81 0.65 12.76
C TYR A 112 -4.82 -0.51 11.76
N TYR A 113 -4.82 -0.16 10.48
CA TYR A 113 -4.87 -1.07 9.36
C TYR A 113 -3.51 -1.10 8.67
N ILE A 114 -3.05 -2.30 8.35
CA ILE A 114 -1.84 -2.52 7.54
C ILE A 114 -2.28 -3.20 6.25
N ASP A 115 -1.91 -2.62 5.11
CA ASP A 115 -2.06 -3.24 3.80
C ASP A 115 -0.71 -3.23 3.08
N SER A 116 -0.05 -4.39 3.05
CA SER A 116 1.33 -4.53 2.64
C SER A 116 1.42 -5.53 1.50
N VAL A 117 1.95 -5.10 0.36
CA VAL A 117 2.20 -5.97 -0.80
C VAL A 117 3.70 -6.16 -0.94
N VAL A 118 4.19 -7.37 -0.67
CA VAL A 118 5.62 -7.71 -0.72
C VAL A 118 6.19 -7.39 -2.11
N SER A 119 7.39 -6.79 -2.14
CA SER A 119 8.09 -6.39 -3.37
C SER A 119 7.34 -5.40 -4.26
N SER A 120 6.28 -4.76 -3.76
CA SER A 120 5.55 -3.75 -4.52
C SER A 120 6.37 -2.47 -4.72
N SER A 121 5.98 -1.70 -5.72
CA SER A 121 6.55 -0.42 -6.12
C SER A 121 5.43 0.63 -6.27
N THR A 122 5.82 1.89 -6.35
CA THR A 122 4.95 3.00 -6.73
C THR A 122 4.10 2.69 -7.97
N LEU A 123 4.68 2.09 -9.02
CA LEU A 123 3.93 1.69 -10.22
C LEU A 123 2.86 0.64 -9.94
N SER A 124 3.16 -0.38 -9.12
CA SER A 124 2.14 -1.39 -8.81
C SER A 124 0.99 -0.84 -7.98
N TRP A 125 1.27 0.12 -7.08
CA TRP A 125 0.26 0.78 -6.26
C TRP A 125 -0.63 1.71 -7.09
N SER A 126 -0.04 2.49 -8.00
CA SER A 126 -0.81 3.36 -8.91
C SER A 126 -1.65 2.57 -9.92
N ASN A 127 -1.09 1.52 -10.52
CA ASN A 127 -1.75 0.83 -11.64
C ASN A 127 -2.88 -0.10 -11.21
N LYS A 128 -2.84 -0.61 -9.97
CA LYS A 128 -3.80 -1.59 -9.46
C LYS A 128 -4.85 -0.99 -8.51
N ARG A 129 -4.92 0.34 -8.40
CA ARG A 129 -5.86 1.06 -7.51
C ARG A 129 -5.78 0.64 -6.04
N LEU A 130 -4.64 0.09 -5.59
CA LEU A 130 -4.49 -0.52 -4.27
C LEU A 130 -4.79 0.48 -3.14
N LEU A 131 -4.27 1.70 -3.25
CA LEU A 131 -4.56 2.74 -2.26
C LEU A 131 -6.04 3.13 -2.31
N GLN A 132 -6.63 3.31 -3.49
CA GLN A 132 -8.04 3.69 -3.62
C GLN A 132 -8.98 2.65 -2.97
N ASP A 133 -8.69 1.37 -3.15
CA ASP A 133 -9.47 0.28 -2.56
C ASP A 133 -9.33 0.27 -1.03
N ALA A 134 -8.10 0.45 -0.52
CA ALA A 134 -7.85 0.56 0.92
C ALA A 134 -8.51 1.82 1.52
N MET A 135 -8.48 2.94 0.81
CA MET A 135 -9.15 4.19 1.19
C MET A 135 -10.66 4.01 1.31
N TYR A 136 -11.29 3.29 0.36
CA TYR A 136 -12.71 2.97 0.40
C TYR A 136 -13.05 2.02 1.55
N LYS A 137 -12.23 1.00 1.75
CA LYS A 137 -12.45 -0.06 2.76
C LYS A 137 -12.32 0.45 4.20
N TYR A 138 -11.34 1.32 4.45
CA TYR A 138 -10.95 1.68 5.82
C TYR A 138 -11.30 3.11 6.22
N ASP A 139 -11.59 3.99 5.25
CA ASP A 139 -11.86 5.42 5.45
C ASP A 139 -10.93 6.06 6.52
N PRO A 140 -9.61 6.09 6.30
CA PRO A 140 -8.69 6.55 7.33
C PRO A 140 -8.73 8.07 7.53
N ASP A 141 -8.36 8.51 8.73
CA ASP A 141 -8.14 9.94 9.05
C ASP A 141 -6.72 10.37 8.66
N VAL A 142 -5.76 9.43 8.72
CA VAL A 142 -4.37 9.64 8.33
C VAL A 142 -3.80 8.40 7.64
N ILE A 143 -2.92 8.64 6.66
CA ILE A 143 -2.33 7.59 5.84
C ILE A 143 -0.81 7.58 6.03
N LEU A 144 -0.24 6.41 6.31
CA LEU A 144 1.19 6.17 6.32
C LEU A 144 1.54 5.38 5.05
N ILE A 145 2.58 5.80 4.33
CA ILE A 145 2.98 5.18 3.07
C ILE A 145 4.45 4.79 3.17
N SER A 146 4.75 3.50 3.18
CA SER A 146 6.13 2.97 3.10
C SER A 146 6.37 2.36 1.72
N LEU A 147 6.75 3.21 0.77
CA LEU A 147 7.07 2.82 -0.61
C LEU A 147 8.36 3.47 -1.08
N GLY A 148 9.03 2.84 -2.04
CA GLY A 148 10.25 3.34 -2.65
C GLY A 148 11.47 2.45 -2.45
N SER A 149 11.38 1.43 -1.58
CA SER A 149 12.54 0.57 -1.27
C SER A 149 13.00 -0.28 -2.46
N ASN A 150 12.08 -0.56 -3.39
CA ASN A 150 12.31 -1.35 -4.60
C ASN A 150 12.72 -0.49 -5.81
N GLU A 151 12.73 0.83 -5.66
CA GLU A 151 13.13 1.80 -6.68
C GLU A 151 14.51 2.40 -6.44
N LEU A 152 15.15 2.12 -5.30
CA LEU A 152 16.49 2.61 -4.97
C LEU A 152 17.54 2.33 -6.04
N PHE A 153 17.35 1.27 -6.83
CA PHE A 153 18.26 0.83 -7.88
C PHE A 153 17.66 0.96 -9.28
N ASP A 154 16.52 1.65 -9.45
CA ASP A 154 15.94 1.89 -10.76
C ASP A 154 16.87 2.83 -11.55
N PRO A 155 17.42 2.42 -12.72
CA PRO A 155 18.30 3.29 -13.50
C PRO A 155 17.56 4.46 -14.16
N THR A 156 16.23 4.47 -14.11
CA THR A 156 15.36 5.45 -14.75
C THR A 156 14.24 5.92 -13.80
N PRO A 157 14.58 6.51 -12.63
CA PRO A 157 13.61 6.82 -11.59
C PRO A 157 12.55 7.85 -12.03
N GLU A 158 12.81 8.65 -13.06
CA GLU A 158 11.92 9.69 -13.58
C GLU A 158 10.58 9.13 -14.06
N ARG A 159 10.58 7.90 -14.59
CA ARG A 159 9.34 7.23 -15.03
C ARG A 159 8.36 6.96 -13.89
N ARG A 160 8.79 7.11 -12.63
CA ARG A 160 7.96 6.89 -11.43
C ARG A 160 7.17 8.13 -11.03
N VAL A 161 7.50 9.32 -11.56
CA VAL A 161 6.83 10.59 -11.18
C VAL A 161 5.31 10.52 -11.35
N PRO A 162 4.74 10.03 -12.46
CA PRO A 162 3.28 9.96 -12.60
C PRO A 162 2.65 9.05 -11.54
N ALA A 163 3.28 7.94 -11.20
CA ALA A 163 2.78 7.02 -10.18
C ALA A 163 2.80 7.63 -8.78
N ILE A 164 3.88 8.35 -8.43
CA ILE A 164 3.98 9.07 -7.15
C ILE A 164 2.85 10.08 -7.02
N LYS A 165 2.64 10.90 -8.06
CA LYS A 165 1.56 11.90 -8.07
C LYS A 165 0.19 11.25 -7.96
N GLN A 166 -0.05 10.15 -8.68
CA GLN A 166 -1.30 9.42 -8.59
C GLN A 166 -1.55 8.89 -7.17
N ILE A 167 -0.55 8.32 -6.51
CA ILE A 167 -0.68 7.84 -5.13
C ILE A 167 -1.01 9.01 -4.17
N VAL A 168 -0.39 10.17 -4.35
CA VAL A 168 -0.70 11.38 -3.57
C VAL A 168 -2.12 11.85 -3.84
N GLU A 169 -2.60 11.83 -5.08
CA GLU A 169 -3.98 12.18 -5.41
C GLU A 169 -4.99 11.19 -4.80
N ASP A 170 -4.64 9.90 -4.76
CA ASP A 170 -5.47 8.83 -4.22
C ASP A 170 -5.69 8.94 -2.70
N THR A 171 -4.85 9.70 -1.96
CA THR A 171 -5.12 10.04 -0.56
C THR A 171 -6.33 10.95 -0.40
N ARG A 172 -6.76 11.60 -1.49
CA ARG A 172 -7.86 12.58 -1.55
C ARG A 172 -7.68 13.74 -0.58
N GLY A 173 -6.43 14.22 -0.43
CA GLY A 173 -6.09 15.36 0.40
C GLY A 173 -6.03 15.08 1.90
N ARG A 174 -6.22 13.83 2.33
CA ARG A 174 -6.06 13.45 3.74
C ARG A 174 -4.61 13.61 4.19
N PRO A 175 -4.36 13.97 5.46
CA PRO A 175 -3.03 13.97 6.02
C PRO A 175 -2.29 12.65 5.75
N CYS A 176 -1.07 12.76 5.22
CA CYS A 176 -0.26 11.60 4.87
C CYS A 176 1.21 11.81 5.25
N LEU A 177 1.81 10.74 5.76
CA LEU A 177 3.25 10.62 5.98
C LEU A 177 3.82 9.56 5.04
N TRP A 178 4.60 10.01 4.06
CA TRP A 178 5.43 9.10 3.26
C TRP A 178 6.70 8.78 4.03
N ILE A 179 6.78 7.56 4.55
CA ILE A 179 7.93 7.02 5.26
C ILE A 179 8.92 6.54 4.20
N GLY A 180 9.90 7.39 3.88
CA GLY A 180 10.96 7.03 2.94
C GLY A 180 11.70 5.77 3.41
N PRO A 181 12.18 4.91 2.51
CA PRO A 181 12.87 3.68 2.91
C PRO A 181 14.23 3.98 3.55
N PRO A 182 14.69 3.17 4.51
CA PRO A 182 16.07 3.21 4.98
C PRO A 182 16.95 2.61 3.90
N ALA A 183 17.57 3.46 3.08
CA ALA A 183 18.35 3.06 1.91
C ALA A 183 19.36 1.95 2.25
N TRP A 184 19.11 0.75 1.71
CA TRP A 184 19.96 -0.45 1.87
C TRP A 184 20.91 -0.64 0.69
N LYS A 185 20.73 0.17 -0.34
CA LYS A 185 21.55 0.28 -1.53
C LYS A 185 21.68 1.75 -1.88
N GLN A 186 22.74 2.10 -2.61
CA GLN A 186 22.91 3.44 -3.16
C GLN A 186 21.66 3.81 -3.98
N ASP A 187 21.04 4.92 -3.61
CA ASP A 187 19.92 5.50 -4.33
C ASP A 187 20.40 6.05 -5.68
N THR A 188 19.66 5.77 -6.75
CA THR A 188 19.91 6.29 -8.10
C THR A 188 19.33 7.68 -8.35
N GLY A 189 18.85 8.35 -7.29
CA GLY A 189 18.16 9.65 -7.35
C GLY A 189 16.65 9.55 -7.19
N PHE A 190 16.11 8.34 -6.99
CA PHE A 190 14.68 8.13 -6.78
C PHE A 190 14.16 8.84 -5.53
N LEU A 191 14.91 8.85 -4.43
CA LEU A 191 14.42 9.44 -3.18
C LEU A 191 14.27 10.96 -3.26
N GLU A 192 15.19 11.65 -3.90
CA GLU A 192 15.07 13.09 -4.13
C GLU A 192 13.93 13.42 -5.10
N LEU A 193 13.75 12.59 -6.12
CA LEU A 193 12.62 12.69 -7.04
C LEU A 193 11.29 12.48 -6.31
N LEU A 194 11.21 11.48 -5.43
CA LEU A 194 10.05 11.21 -4.59
C LEU A 194 9.70 12.43 -3.74
N LYS A 195 10.66 12.94 -2.96
CA LYS A 195 10.48 14.11 -2.08
C LYS A 195 9.90 15.32 -2.82
N LYS A 196 10.37 15.58 -4.04
CA LYS A 196 9.91 16.72 -4.87
C LYS A 196 8.47 16.59 -5.37
N ASN A 197 7.88 15.39 -5.35
CA ASN A 197 6.59 15.09 -5.98
C ASN A 197 5.48 14.67 -4.99
N LEU A 198 5.68 14.86 -3.69
CA LEU A 198 4.71 14.41 -2.67
C LEU A 198 3.48 15.30 -2.47
N GLY A 199 3.43 16.47 -3.13
CA GLY A 199 2.32 17.41 -2.98
C GLY A 199 2.09 17.78 -1.51
N HIS A 200 0.91 17.42 -0.97
CA HIS A 200 0.53 17.68 0.42
C HIS A 200 1.09 16.66 1.43
N CYS A 201 1.54 15.49 0.98
CA CYS A 201 2.12 14.49 1.88
C CYS A 201 3.46 14.96 2.44
N ARG A 202 3.68 14.67 3.72
CA ARG A 202 4.96 14.92 4.37
C ARG A 202 5.92 13.77 4.10
N TYR A 203 7.20 14.08 3.92
CA TYR A 203 8.24 13.07 3.81
C TYR A 203 8.94 12.85 5.15
N PHE A 204 9.10 11.59 5.54
CA PHE A 204 9.97 11.17 6.64
C PHE A 204 11.23 10.50 6.08
N ASP A 205 12.40 11.10 6.33
CA ASP A 205 13.67 10.66 5.75
C ASP A 205 14.37 9.58 6.59
N SER A 206 14.06 8.32 6.31
CA SER A 206 14.66 7.18 7.03
C SER A 206 16.12 6.90 6.63
N THR A 207 16.67 7.55 5.60
CA THR A 207 18.07 7.36 5.20
C THR A 207 19.07 7.84 6.25
N LYS A 208 18.62 8.71 7.15
CA LYS A 208 19.41 9.26 8.27
C LYS A 208 19.43 8.36 9.49
N LEU A 209 18.67 7.27 9.50
CA LEU A 209 18.56 6.37 10.63
C LEU A 209 19.64 5.29 10.57
N ASN A 210 20.29 5.04 11.70
CA ASN A 210 21.19 3.90 11.86
C ASN A 210 20.38 2.67 12.31
N LEU A 211 19.99 1.85 11.34
CA LEU A 211 19.15 0.67 11.54
C LEU A 211 19.97 -0.61 11.29
N PRO A 212 20.19 -1.46 12.31
CA PRO A 212 20.72 -2.80 12.07
C PRO A 212 19.75 -3.61 11.21
N ARG A 213 20.30 -4.53 10.41
CA ARG A 213 19.59 -5.23 9.34
C ARG A 213 19.67 -6.74 9.53
N MET A 214 18.69 -7.42 8.94
CA MET A 214 18.69 -8.86 8.76
C MET A 214 19.87 -9.30 7.87
N ALA A 215 20.11 -10.61 7.82
CA ALA A 215 21.19 -11.21 7.03
C ALA A 215 21.10 -10.92 5.52
N ASP A 216 19.92 -10.53 5.01
CA ASP A 216 19.75 -10.14 3.61
C ASP A 216 20.33 -8.75 3.27
N GLY A 217 20.80 -8.00 4.28
CA GLY A 217 21.35 -6.66 4.13
C GLY A 217 20.34 -5.61 3.67
N ARG A 218 19.06 -5.96 3.52
CA ARG A 218 17.99 -5.10 3.01
C ARG A 218 17.04 -4.69 4.12
N HIS A 219 16.46 -5.64 4.83
CA HIS A 219 15.40 -5.36 5.78
C HIS A 219 15.99 -5.02 7.15
N PRO A 220 15.55 -3.95 7.83
CA PRO A 220 15.84 -3.75 9.25
C PRO A 220 15.51 -5.01 10.07
N ASP A 221 16.38 -5.39 11.00
CA ASP A 221 16.08 -6.45 11.96
C ASP A 221 15.08 -5.96 13.03
N TRP A 222 14.84 -6.74 14.09
CA TRP A 222 13.96 -6.32 15.18
C TRP A 222 14.40 -5.01 15.86
N THR A 223 15.70 -4.86 16.11
CA THR A 223 16.25 -3.63 16.70
C THR A 223 16.10 -2.45 15.74
N GLY A 224 16.35 -2.68 14.44
CA GLY A 224 16.17 -1.69 13.38
C GLY A 224 14.71 -1.28 13.22
N GLY A 225 13.79 -2.24 13.18
CA GLY A 225 12.35 -2.01 13.12
C GLY A 225 11.84 -1.20 14.31
N TYR A 226 12.27 -1.55 15.53
CA TYR A 226 11.95 -0.79 16.75
C TYR A 226 12.42 0.66 16.68
N ARG A 227 13.69 0.89 16.30
CA ARG A 227 14.26 2.24 16.15
C ARG A 227 13.53 3.04 15.08
N TRP A 228 13.20 2.39 13.98
CA TRP A 228 12.49 3.01 12.87
C TRP A 228 11.07 3.40 13.28
N ALA A 229 10.33 2.49 13.89
CA ALA A 229 8.99 2.75 14.42
C ALA A 229 8.99 3.86 15.47
N SER A 230 9.98 3.89 16.37
CA SER A 230 10.12 4.95 17.38
C SER A 230 10.30 6.33 16.73
N ALA A 231 11.10 6.41 15.67
CA ALA A 231 11.32 7.66 14.95
C ALA A 231 10.08 8.10 14.16
N VAL A 232 9.37 7.16 13.52
CA VAL A 232 8.09 7.42 12.85
C VAL A 232 7.02 7.86 13.85
N TRP A 233 6.93 7.20 15.01
CA TRP A 233 5.98 7.55 16.07
C TRP A 233 6.17 9.00 16.55
N LYS A 234 7.42 9.41 16.75
CA LYS A 234 7.76 10.81 17.05
C LYS A 234 7.34 11.78 15.93
N ALA A 235 7.50 11.39 14.66
CA ALA A 235 7.06 12.20 13.53
C ALA A 235 5.53 12.35 13.45
N LEU A 236 4.77 11.41 14.02
CA LEU A 236 3.32 11.53 14.20
C LEU A 236 2.93 12.35 15.44
N GLY A 237 3.90 12.75 16.27
CA GLY A 237 3.68 13.49 17.52
C GLY A 237 3.34 12.59 18.70
N GLY A 238 3.73 11.32 18.65
CA GLY A 238 3.67 10.41 19.78
C GLY A 238 4.65 10.78 20.89
N THR A 239 4.20 10.69 22.14
CA THR A 239 4.99 10.98 23.35
C THR A 239 5.40 9.72 24.09
N GLU A 240 4.53 8.69 24.07
CA GLU A 240 4.78 7.45 24.77
C GLU A 240 5.88 6.63 24.08
N PRO A 241 6.71 5.88 24.85
CA PRO A 241 7.67 4.96 24.25
C PRO A 241 6.97 3.93 23.37
N VAL A 242 7.56 3.62 22.22
CA VAL A 242 7.15 2.43 21.46
C VAL A 242 7.44 1.20 22.31
N PRO A 243 6.51 0.25 22.45
CA PRO A 243 6.75 -0.98 23.19
C PRO A 243 7.97 -1.71 22.62
N THR A 244 8.92 -2.01 23.50
CA THR A 244 10.06 -2.88 23.20
C THR A 244 9.56 -4.32 23.19
N GLY A 245 8.90 -4.75 22.10
CA GLY A 245 8.51 -6.14 21.93
C GLY A 245 9.73 -7.01 21.65
N ASN A 246 10.03 -7.97 22.53
CA ASN A 246 10.92 -9.11 22.24
C ASN A 246 10.24 -10.09 21.24
N PRO A 247 11.00 -11.00 20.60
CA PRO A 247 11.15 -11.09 19.15
C PRO A 247 10.01 -11.84 18.48
N ARG A 248 9.68 -11.42 17.25
CA ARG A 248 8.74 -12.04 16.32
C ARG A 248 7.25 -11.82 16.65
N PRO A 249 6.57 -10.89 15.95
CA PRO A 249 5.13 -10.92 15.83
C PRO A 249 4.71 -12.31 15.33
N GLU A 250 3.82 -12.97 16.06
CA GLU A 250 3.23 -14.26 15.67
C GLU A 250 2.65 -14.16 14.23
N PRO A 251 2.79 -15.21 13.42
CA PRO A 251 2.41 -15.23 12.00
C PRO A 251 0.93 -15.00 11.73
#